data_AF-A0A2E6HYG6-F1
#
_entry.id   AF-A0A2E6HYG6-F1
#
_cell.length_a   1.000
_cell.length_b   1.000
_cell.length_c   1.000
_cell.angle_alpha   90.00
_cell.angle_beta   90.00
_cell.angle_gamma   90.00
#
_symmetry.space_group_name_H-M   'P 1'
#
loop_
_entity.id
_entity.type
_entity.pdbx_description
1 polymer ?
#
loop_
_entity_poly.entity_id
_entity_poly.type
_entity_poly.pdbx_seq_one_letter_code
_entity_poly.pdbx_strand_id
1 'polypeptide(L)'
;MKWFSERDVRRHYDLLQHTEDRGVTALMARDDDQVIGLGLFDNEEDFVSECARYNRNGSLFVGVNPRKVAILDGYGGLRNRIRTLFSDISDTSDVGFVTGLAVPADVSIPSEMAGFARDASVLSDGQKFFALDEPLELDGNAAAFEGALQARIAPNWSYGLLQYVPVAGTAHPTPHLFRRRFSFKRYRPYFIEGLRVYLNPVTTSSAF
;
A
#
# COMPACT_ATOMS: atom_id res chain seq x y z
N MET A 1 -13.44 -21.17 13.03
CA MET A 1 -13.90 -20.04 12.19
C MET A 1 -12.68 -19.18 11.85
N LYS A 2 -12.16 -19.20 10.62
CA LYS A 2 -10.85 -18.59 10.28
C LYS A 2 -11.00 -17.13 9.82
N TRP A 3 -11.06 -16.22 10.79
CA TRP A 3 -11.20 -14.78 10.59
C TRP A 3 -9.89 -14.10 10.16
N PHE A 4 -8.81 -14.87 10.08
CA PHE A 4 -7.46 -14.45 9.74
C PHE A 4 -6.84 -15.47 8.77
N SER A 5 -6.09 -15.00 7.80
CA SER A 5 -5.35 -15.82 6.83
C SER A 5 -3.91 -15.38 6.80
N GLU A 6 -3.08 -16.02 7.60
CA GLU A 6 -1.65 -15.73 7.64
C GLU A 6 -1.03 -15.78 6.23
N ARG A 7 -1.39 -16.79 5.43
CA ARG A 7 -0.96 -16.92 4.04
C ARG A 7 -1.28 -15.69 3.20
N ASP A 8 -2.48 -15.12 3.32
CA ASP A 8 -2.86 -13.97 2.49
C ASP A 8 -2.23 -12.68 3.01
N VAL A 9 -2.00 -12.56 4.33
CA VAL A 9 -1.28 -11.42 4.92
C VAL A 9 0.17 -11.42 4.46
N ARG A 10 0.86 -12.57 4.52
CA ARG A 10 2.24 -12.72 4.02
C ARG A 10 2.35 -12.36 2.54
N ARG A 11 1.41 -12.85 1.72
CA ARG A 11 1.32 -12.47 0.29
C ARG A 11 1.09 -10.97 0.08
N HIS A 12 0.32 -10.33 0.95
CA HIS A 12 0.12 -8.90 0.86
C HIS A 12 1.40 -8.15 1.21
N TYR A 13 2.14 -8.59 2.23
CA TYR A 13 3.44 -8.01 2.60
C TYR A 13 4.48 -8.14 1.48
N ASP A 14 4.60 -9.33 0.89
CA ASP A 14 5.46 -9.61 -0.27
C ASP A 14 5.15 -8.66 -1.45
N LEU A 15 3.86 -8.41 -1.72
CA LEU A 15 3.41 -7.53 -2.80
C LEU A 15 3.84 -6.06 -2.64
N LEU A 16 4.03 -5.59 -1.39
CA LEU A 16 4.43 -4.21 -1.10
C LEU A 16 5.90 -3.95 -1.43
N GLN A 17 6.74 -5.00 -1.33
CA GLN A 17 8.17 -4.94 -1.57
C GLN A 17 8.91 -3.90 -0.72
N HIS A 18 8.55 -3.78 0.55
CA HIS A 18 9.21 -2.90 1.52
C HIS A 18 10.37 -3.64 2.17
N THR A 19 11.42 -3.90 1.40
CA THR A 19 12.66 -4.49 1.89
C THR A 19 13.44 -3.50 2.76
N GLU A 20 14.40 -3.98 3.55
CA GLU A 20 15.16 -3.17 4.52
C GLU A 20 15.84 -1.93 3.91
N ASP A 21 16.24 -2.00 2.64
CA ASP A 21 16.83 -0.91 1.86
C ASP A 21 15.81 0.13 1.36
N ARG A 22 14.53 -0.23 1.30
CA ARG A 22 13.44 0.62 0.76
C ARG A 22 12.66 1.34 1.85
N GLY A 23 12.68 0.84 3.08
CA GLY A 23 12.07 1.49 4.23
C GLY A 23 11.15 0.59 5.05
N VAL A 24 10.21 1.20 5.75
CA VAL A 24 9.29 0.52 6.67
C VAL A 24 7.86 0.57 6.17
N THR A 25 7.14 -0.52 6.41
CA THR A 25 5.72 -0.68 6.10
C THR A 25 4.87 0.00 7.17
N ALA A 26 4.06 0.98 6.78
CA ALA A 26 3.07 1.57 7.68
C ALA A 26 1.80 0.70 7.74
N LEU A 27 1.42 0.24 8.92
CA LEU A 27 0.18 -0.52 9.15
C LEU A 27 -0.73 0.28 10.08
N MET A 28 -1.96 0.50 9.64
CA MET A 28 -2.99 1.30 10.29
C MET A 28 -4.17 0.43 10.69
N ALA A 29 -4.65 0.57 11.91
CA ALA A 29 -5.89 0.00 12.38
C ALA A 29 -6.95 1.10 12.47
N ARG A 30 -8.13 0.85 11.90
CA ARG A 30 -9.30 1.73 11.98
C ARG A 30 -10.49 1.02 12.59
N ASP A 31 -11.25 1.74 13.39
CA ASP A 31 -12.59 1.36 13.81
C ASP A 31 -13.55 2.40 13.21
N ASP A 32 -14.41 1.96 12.29
CA ASP A 32 -15.13 2.82 11.35
C ASP A 32 -14.20 3.87 10.69
N ASP A 33 -14.47 5.17 10.89
CA ASP A 33 -13.67 6.27 10.34
C ASP A 33 -12.55 6.73 11.28
N GLN A 34 -12.43 6.14 12.47
CA GLN A 34 -11.44 6.52 13.46
C GLN A 34 -10.17 5.68 13.35
N VAL A 35 -9.01 6.34 13.24
CA VAL A 35 -7.71 5.66 13.39
C VAL A 35 -7.51 5.31 14.88
N ILE A 36 -7.44 4.01 15.19
CA ILE A 36 -7.27 3.50 16.54
C ILE A 36 -5.85 3.00 16.83
N GLY A 37 -5.02 2.89 15.79
CA GLY A 37 -3.59 2.69 15.95
C GLY A 37 -2.80 2.67 14.65
N LEU A 38 -1.48 2.85 14.78
CA LEU A 38 -0.50 2.77 13.72
C LEU A 38 0.74 2.02 14.23
N GLY A 39 1.41 1.30 13.34
CA GLY A 39 2.75 0.76 13.56
C GLY A 39 3.60 0.87 12.29
N LEU A 40 4.92 0.80 12.46
CA LEU A 40 5.91 0.89 11.40
C LEU A 40 6.75 -0.39 11.41
N PHE A 41 6.73 -1.14 10.32
CA PHE A 41 7.22 -2.52 10.28
C PHE A 41 8.40 -2.66 9.33
N ASP A 42 9.51 -3.17 9.83
CA ASP A 42 10.71 -3.47 9.05
C ASP A 42 10.86 -4.96 8.72
N ASN A 43 9.97 -5.82 9.23
CA ASN A 43 10.00 -7.25 8.96
C ASN A 43 8.59 -7.87 8.85
N GLU A 44 8.51 -8.97 8.10
CA GLU A 44 7.27 -9.68 7.81
C GLU A 44 6.65 -10.33 9.07
N GLU A 45 7.46 -10.95 9.92
CA GLU A 45 6.96 -11.72 11.07
C GLU A 45 6.18 -10.85 12.05
N ASP A 46 6.75 -9.70 12.41
CA ASP A 46 6.08 -8.75 13.30
C ASP A 46 4.85 -8.11 12.63
N PHE A 47 4.91 -7.83 11.33
CA PHE A 47 3.78 -7.33 10.56
C PHE A 47 2.60 -8.31 10.60
N VAL A 48 2.86 -9.59 10.32
CA VAL A 48 1.87 -10.67 10.35
C VAL A 48 1.30 -10.86 11.75
N SER A 49 2.15 -10.87 12.76
CA SER A 49 1.78 -11.01 14.17
C SER A 49 0.86 -9.88 14.63
N GLU A 50 1.19 -8.63 14.31
CA GLU A 50 0.38 -7.48 14.67
C GLU A 50 -0.94 -7.43 13.88
N CYS A 51 -0.94 -7.86 12.61
CA CYS A 51 -2.18 -8.06 11.86
C CYS A 51 -3.09 -9.07 12.57
N ALA A 52 -2.56 -10.23 12.98
CA ALA A 52 -3.34 -11.24 13.70
C ALA A 52 -3.91 -10.69 15.02
N ARG A 53 -3.13 -9.88 15.74
CA ARG A 53 -3.52 -9.27 17.01
C ARG A 53 -4.64 -8.24 16.85
N TYR A 54 -4.53 -7.32 15.89
CA TYR A 54 -5.50 -6.24 15.70
C TYR A 54 -6.70 -6.59 14.82
N ASN A 55 -6.67 -7.72 14.12
CA ASN A 55 -7.76 -8.19 13.25
C ASN A 55 -9.13 -8.29 13.94
N ARG A 56 -9.18 -8.33 15.28
CA ARG A 56 -10.43 -8.36 16.06
C ARG A 56 -10.90 -6.99 16.53
N ASN A 57 -10.03 -5.99 16.49
CA ASN A 57 -10.25 -4.68 17.08
C ASN A 57 -10.64 -3.63 16.03
N GLY A 58 -10.44 -3.92 14.74
CA GLY A 58 -10.76 -3.01 13.67
C GLY A 58 -10.32 -3.55 12.31
N SER A 59 -10.55 -2.73 11.30
CA SER A 59 -10.14 -2.94 9.91
C SER A 59 -8.67 -2.53 9.76
N LEU A 60 -7.88 -3.39 9.12
CA LEU A 60 -6.45 -3.16 8.94
C LEU A 60 -6.16 -2.66 7.54
N PHE A 61 -5.34 -1.62 7.46
CA PHE A 61 -4.91 -0.99 6.22
C PHE A 61 -3.40 -0.85 6.20
N VAL A 62 -2.77 -1.12 5.07
CA VAL A 62 -1.33 -1.01 4.90
C VAL A 62 -0.99 0.05 3.86
N GLY A 63 0.05 0.83 4.13
CA GLY A 63 0.58 1.81 3.19
C GLY A 63 1.14 1.10 1.97
N VAL A 64 0.80 1.58 0.77
CA VAL A 64 1.25 1.00 -0.50
C VAL A 64 2.74 1.24 -0.73
N ASN A 65 3.23 2.40 -0.29
CA ASN A 65 4.62 2.84 -0.44
C ASN A 65 5.33 2.84 0.91
N PRO A 66 6.64 2.50 0.95
CA PRO A 66 7.39 2.45 2.19
C PRO A 66 7.64 3.85 2.74
N ARG A 67 7.73 3.94 4.07
CA ARG A 67 8.23 5.15 4.76
C ARG A 67 9.74 5.03 4.96
N LYS A 68 10.46 6.14 4.86
CA LYS A 68 11.91 6.23 5.11
C LYS A 68 12.21 5.70 6.50
N VAL A 69 13.26 4.90 6.66
CA VAL A 69 13.67 4.33 7.96
C VAL A 69 13.86 5.41 9.03
N ALA A 70 14.33 6.60 8.64
CA ALA A 70 14.54 7.76 9.53
C ALA A 70 13.29 8.19 10.31
N ILE A 71 12.08 7.85 9.86
CA ILE A 71 10.84 8.09 10.62
C ILE A 71 10.87 7.40 12.00
N LEU A 72 11.61 6.30 12.14
CA LEU A 72 11.75 5.57 13.40
C LEU A 72 12.54 6.35 14.45
N ASP A 73 13.36 7.33 14.07
CA ASP A 73 14.11 8.15 15.03
C ASP A 73 13.17 9.05 15.84
N GLY A 74 12.09 9.55 15.22
CA GLY A 74 11.04 10.30 15.88
C GLY A 74 9.95 9.44 16.53
N TYR A 75 9.76 8.21 16.03
CA TYR A 75 8.64 7.35 16.38
C TYR A 75 9.04 5.93 16.76
N GLY A 76 10.18 5.75 17.44
CA GLY A 76 10.74 4.44 17.76
C GLY A 76 9.80 3.51 18.55
N GLY A 77 8.84 4.07 19.30
CA GLY A 77 7.80 3.29 20.00
C GLY A 77 6.79 2.57 19.09
N LEU A 78 6.79 2.88 17.78
CA LEU A 78 5.94 2.26 16.75
C LEU A 78 6.64 1.14 15.98
N ARG A 79 7.95 0.98 16.17
CA ARG A 79 8.72 -0.06 15.47
C ARG A 79 8.14 -1.43 15.79
N ASN A 80 7.70 -2.13 14.76
CA ASN A 80 7.18 -3.48 14.79
C ASN A 80 6.01 -3.68 15.77
N ARG A 81 5.26 -2.60 16.05
CA ARG A 81 4.15 -2.63 17.00
C ARG A 81 3.12 -1.56 16.67
N ILE A 82 1.85 -1.95 16.59
CA ILE A 82 0.76 -0.98 16.53
C ILE A 82 0.55 -0.38 17.93
N ARG A 83 0.52 0.95 17.98
CA ARG A 83 0.15 1.77 19.14
C ARG A 83 -1.00 2.70 18.78
N THR A 84 -1.85 3.00 19.75
CA THR A 84 -2.84 4.08 19.61
C THR A 84 -2.09 5.40 19.51
N LEU A 85 -2.40 6.16 18.48
CA LEU A 85 -1.79 7.47 18.24
C LEU A 85 -2.70 8.59 18.70
N PHE A 86 -2.08 9.68 19.13
CA PHE A 86 -2.75 10.94 19.49
C PHE A 86 -2.48 12.05 18.46
N SER A 87 -1.64 11.81 17.45
CA SER A 87 -1.27 12.75 16.40
C SER A 87 -1.10 12.03 15.06
N ASP A 88 -1.17 12.79 13.97
CA ASP A 88 -0.79 12.31 12.64
C ASP A 88 0.74 12.09 12.59
N ILE A 89 1.18 11.01 11.96
CA ILE A 89 2.58 10.54 11.99
C ILE A 89 3.18 10.41 10.60
N SER A 90 2.36 10.42 9.54
CA SER A 90 2.86 10.23 8.18
C SER A 90 2.70 11.49 7.34
N ASP A 91 3.82 12.03 6.88
CA ASP A 91 3.87 13.03 5.82
C ASP A 91 4.26 12.37 4.49
N THR A 92 3.76 12.90 3.38
CA THR A 92 4.25 12.60 2.02
C THR A 92 5.79 12.68 1.92
N SER A 93 6.44 13.59 2.66
CA SER A 93 7.90 13.69 2.69
C SER A 93 8.59 12.46 3.28
N ASP A 94 7.88 11.65 4.07
CA ASP A 94 8.39 10.42 4.65
C ASP A 94 8.40 9.27 3.65
N VAL A 95 7.82 9.43 2.46
CA VAL A 95 7.91 8.42 1.40
C VAL A 95 9.26 8.57 0.68
N GLY A 96 10.03 7.49 0.63
CA GLY A 96 11.32 7.46 -0.08
C GLY A 96 11.21 6.88 -1.48
N PHE A 97 10.29 5.93 -1.65
CA PHE A 97 10.13 5.16 -2.88
C PHE A 97 8.66 4.97 -3.20
N VAL A 98 8.33 4.83 -4.48
CA VAL A 98 7.07 4.25 -4.94
C VAL A 98 7.32 2.82 -5.40
N THR A 99 6.71 1.86 -4.71
CA THR A 99 6.82 0.42 -4.99
C THR A 99 5.54 -0.14 -5.62
N GLY A 100 4.43 0.58 -5.52
CA GLY A 100 3.16 0.15 -6.07
C GLY A 100 2.15 1.27 -6.28
N LEU A 101 1.03 0.89 -6.90
CA LEU A 101 -0.14 1.73 -7.10
C LEU A 101 -1.39 0.88 -6.85
N ALA A 102 -2.33 1.36 -6.03
CA ALA A 102 -3.62 0.70 -5.89
C ALA A 102 -4.74 1.52 -6.54
N VAL A 103 -5.33 1.00 -7.61
CA VAL A 103 -6.40 1.68 -8.35
C VAL A 103 -7.76 1.17 -7.87
N PRO A 104 -8.68 2.04 -7.41
CA PRO A 104 -10.04 1.63 -7.03
C PRO A 104 -10.78 0.89 -8.15
N ALA A 105 -11.78 0.08 -7.77
CA ALA A 105 -12.47 -0.80 -8.71
C ALA A 105 -13.27 -0.04 -9.79
N ASP A 106 -13.80 1.12 -9.43
CA ASP A 106 -14.65 2.02 -10.21
C ASP A 106 -13.87 3.02 -11.06
N VAL A 107 -12.55 3.12 -10.84
CA VAL A 107 -11.68 3.99 -11.64
C VAL A 107 -11.30 3.29 -12.94
N SER A 108 -11.54 3.98 -14.06
CA SER A 108 -11.09 3.52 -15.38
C SER A 108 -9.57 3.60 -15.46
N ILE A 109 -8.95 2.48 -15.82
CA ILE A 109 -7.52 2.41 -16.09
C ILE A 109 -7.26 3.05 -17.46
N PRO A 110 -6.23 3.90 -17.63
CA PRO A 110 -5.85 4.43 -18.93
C PRO A 110 -5.56 3.31 -19.93
N SER A 111 -5.83 3.55 -21.21
CA SER A 111 -5.56 2.59 -22.29
C SER A 111 -4.10 2.12 -22.32
N GLU A 112 -3.18 3.00 -21.97
CA GLU A 112 -1.74 2.82 -21.91
C GLU A 112 -1.33 1.83 -20.81
N MET A 113 -2.13 1.75 -19.74
CA MET A 113 -1.95 0.79 -18.65
C MET A 113 -2.75 -0.51 -18.85
N ALA A 114 -3.51 -0.65 -19.94
CA ALA A 114 -4.37 -1.81 -20.17
C ALA A 114 -3.57 -3.12 -20.28
N GLY A 115 -2.34 -3.06 -20.80
CA GLY A 115 -1.42 -4.20 -20.85
C GLY A 115 -1.08 -4.72 -19.44
N PHE A 116 -0.73 -3.80 -18.54
CA PHE A 116 -0.36 -4.08 -17.16
C PHE A 116 -1.54 -4.57 -16.29
N ALA A 117 -2.76 -4.16 -16.61
CA ALA A 117 -3.96 -4.50 -15.83
C ALA A 117 -4.22 -6.02 -15.73
N ARG A 118 -3.71 -6.82 -16.66
CA ARG A 118 -3.82 -8.29 -16.64
C ARG A 118 -2.94 -8.93 -15.56
N ASP A 119 -1.85 -8.26 -15.21
CA ASP A 119 -0.83 -8.72 -14.28
C ASP A 119 -0.97 -8.08 -12.90
N ALA A 120 -1.85 -7.09 -12.76
CA ALA A 120 -2.25 -6.57 -11.46
C ALA A 120 -2.90 -7.64 -10.56
N SER A 121 -2.53 -7.61 -9.29
CA SER A 121 -3.27 -8.29 -8.22
C SER A 121 -4.64 -7.62 -8.04
N VAL A 122 -5.67 -8.39 -7.73
CA VAL A 122 -7.04 -7.90 -7.56
C VAL A 122 -7.55 -8.31 -6.19
N LEU A 123 -7.95 -7.31 -5.40
CA LEU A 123 -8.51 -7.47 -4.07
C LEU A 123 -10.02 -7.78 -4.12
N SER A 124 -10.62 -8.18 -3.01
CA SER A 124 -12.00 -8.70 -2.96
C SER A 124 -13.07 -7.65 -3.27
N ASP A 125 -12.77 -6.38 -3.03
CA ASP A 125 -13.57 -5.22 -3.44
C ASP A 125 -13.42 -4.88 -4.94
N GLY A 126 -12.45 -5.48 -5.63
CA GLY A 126 -12.13 -5.20 -7.02
C GLY A 126 -11.04 -4.15 -7.23
N GLN A 127 -10.49 -3.58 -6.14
CA GLN A 127 -9.30 -2.73 -6.21
C GLN A 127 -8.16 -3.52 -6.84
N LYS A 128 -7.40 -2.85 -7.72
CA LYS A 128 -6.28 -3.46 -8.44
C LYS A 128 -4.98 -2.91 -7.89
N PHE A 129 -4.09 -3.79 -7.48
CA PHE A 129 -2.76 -3.44 -7.02
C PHE A 129 -1.74 -3.75 -8.12
N PHE A 130 -1.04 -2.71 -8.54
CA PHE A 130 0.04 -2.76 -9.52
C PHE A 130 1.37 -2.67 -8.77
N ALA A 131 2.05 -3.79 -8.61
CA ALA A 131 3.38 -3.84 -8.02
C ALA A 131 4.42 -3.54 -9.11
N LEU A 132 5.32 -2.59 -8.85
CA LEU A 132 6.38 -2.24 -9.80
C LEU A 132 7.45 -3.33 -9.84
N ASP A 133 8.10 -3.48 -10.98
CA ASP A 133 9.32 -4.28 -11.18
C ASP A 133 10.52 -3.71 -10.44
N GLU A 134 10.65 -2.40 -10.42
CA GLU A 134 11.69 -1.69 -9.70
C GLU A 134 11.10 -0.44 -9.02
N PRO A 135 11.58 -0.07 -7.82
CA PRO A 135 11.07 1.09 -7.13
C PRO A 135 11.41 2.39 -7.87
N LEU A 136 10.52 3.37 -7.76
CA LEU A 136 10.79 4.75 -8.17
C LEU A 136 11.28 5.54 -6.96
N GLU A 137 12.52 5.99 -7.01
CA GLU A 137 13.09 6.89 -6.01
C GLU A 137 12.46 8.29 -6.11
N LEU A 138 12.19 8.88 -4.95
CA LEU A 138 11.70 10.26 -4.86
C LEU A 138 12.88 11.20 -4.57
N ASP A 139 13.22 12.05 -5.55
CA ASP A 139 14.33 13.02 -5.50
C ASP A 139 14.06 14.23 -4.57
N GLY A 140 13.35 14.02 -3.45
CA GLY A 140 13.09 15.06 -2.44
C GLY A 140 11.94 16.03 -2.76
N ASN A 141 11.32 15.96 -3.95
CA ASN A 141 10.10 16.72 -4.28
C ASN A 141 8.89 15.79 -4.48
N ALA A 142 8.41 15.24 -3.38
CA ALA A 142 7.27 14.32 -3.34
C ALA A 142 6.00 14.91 -3.97
N ALA A 143 5.71 16.19 -3.72
CA ALA A 143 4.52 16.86 -4.28
C ALA A 143 4.57 17.00 -5.80
N ALA A 144 5.72 17.38 -6.37
CA ALA A 144 5.86 17.46 -7.83
C ALA A 144 5.78 16.07 -8.48
N PHE A 145 6.39 15.06 -7.86
CA PHE A 145 6.29 13.68 -8.32
C PHE A 145 4.84 13.19 -8.30
N GLU A 146 4.13 13.40 -7.18
CA GLU A 146 2.72 13.02 -7.04
C GLU A 146 1.84 13.67 -8.09
N GLY A 147 2.01 14.99 -8.32
CA GLY A 147 1.28 15.72 -9.36
C GLY A 147 1.56 15.22 -10.79
N ALA A 148 2.82 14.88 -11.09
CA ALA A 148 3.20 14.33 -12.39
C ALA A 148 2.65 12.91 -12.59
N LEU A 149 2.70 12.08 -11.56
CA LEU A 149 2.16 10.72 -11.58
C LEU A 149 0.63 10.75 -11.73
N GLN A 150 -0.05 11.60 -10.96
CA GLN A 150 -1.49 11.88 -11.02
C GLN A 150 -1.96 12.21 -12.45
N ALA A 151 -1.23 13.11 -13.13
CA ALA A 151 -1.54 13.50 -14.50
C ALA A 151 -1.46 12.33 -15.50
N ARG A 152 -0.69 11.27 -15.17
CA ARG A 152 -0.41 10.14 -16.05
C ARG A 152 -1.34 8.93 -15.84
N ILE A 153 -1.81 8.72 -14.61
CA ILE A 153 -2.53 7.48 -14.23
C ILE A 153 -4.05 7.60 -14.26
N ALA A 154 -4.65 8.75 -13.98
CA ALA A 154 -6.09 8.97 -14.17
C ALA A 154 -6.49 10.39 -13.76
N PRO A 155 -6.99 11.25 -14.65
CA PRO A 155 -7.47 12.58 -14.27
C PRO A 155 -8.71 12.54 -13.34
N ASN A 156 -9.45 11.42 -13.30
CA ASN A 156 -10.69 11.27 -12.52
C ASN A 156 -10.49 10.56 -11.17
N TRP A 157 -9.26 10.31 -10.75
CA TRP A 157 -8.95 9.65 -9.49
C TRP A 157 -7.82 10.38 -8.78
N SER A 158 -8.01 10.78 -7.53
CA SER A 158 -6.93 11.37 -6.73
C SER A 158 -6.01 10.28 -6.19
N TYR A 159 -4.86 10.13 -6.81
CA TYR A 159 -3.70 9.44 -6.28
C TYR A 159 -3.05 10.25 -5.16
N GLY A 160 -2.41 9.55 -4.22
CA GLY A 160 -1.56 10.15 -3.20
C GLY A 160 -0.49 9.17 -2.73
N LEU A 161 0.70 9.67 -2.42
CA LEU A 161 1.85 8.86 -1.98
C LEU A 161 1.59 8.15 -0.64
N LEU A 162 0.71 8.71 0.18
CA LEU A 162 0.26 8.13 1.44
C LEU A 162 -0.89 7.13 1.27
N GLN A 163 -1.08 6.56 0.08
CA GLN A 163 -2.15 5.59 -0.17
C GLN A 163 -2.10 4.40 0.81
N TYR A 164 -3.26 4.08 1.36
CA TYR A 164 -3.49 2.88 2.18
C TYR A 164 -4.50 1.95 1.49
N VAL A 165 -4.30 0.64 1.63
CA VAL A 165 -5.21 -0.40 1.13
C VAL A 165 -5.57 -1.39 2.22
N PRO A 166 -6.77 -2.01 2.21
CA PRO A 166 -7.12 -3.01 3.21
C PRO A 166 -6.20 -4.23 3.13
N VAL A 167 -5.81 -4.79 4.29
CA VAL A 167 -4.89 -5.92 4.35
C VAL A 167 -5.61 -7.21 4.01
N ALA A 168 -5.20 -7.86 2.91
CA ALA A 168 -5.72 -9.17 2.53
C ALA A 168 -5.42 -10.22 3.61
N GLY A 169 -6.40 -11.05 3.90
CA GLY A 169 -6.33 -12.04 4.97
C GLY A 169 -6.90 -11.57 6.31
N THR A 170 -7.31 -10.30 6.43
CA THR A 170 -7.92 -9.73 7.64
C THR A 170 -9.45 -9.54 7.49
N ALA A 171 -10.11 -9.04 8.52
CA ALA A 171 -11.54 -8.75 8.52
C ALA A 171 -11.91 -7.75 7.41
N HIS A 172 -13.09 -7.94 6.80
CA HIS A 172 -13.55 -7.03 5.75
C HIS A 172 -13.82 -5.63 6.32
N PRO A 173 -13.40 -4.55 5.62
CA PRO A 173 -13.50 -3.19 6.14
C PRO A 173 -14.94 -2.68 6.25
N THR A 174 -15.87 -3.16 5.42
CA THR A 174 -17.29 -2.82 5.54
C THR A 174 -18.07 -3.77 6.47
N PRO A 175 -18.95 -3.23 7.33
CA PRO A 175 -19.81 -4.03 8.20
C PRO A 175 -20.90 -4.71 7.38
N HIS A 176 -20.64 -5.93 6.90
CA HIS A 176 -21.68 -6.79 6.34
C HIS A 176 -22.11 -7.84 7.36
N LEU A 177 -23.43 -8.10 7.42
CA LEU A 177 -24.09 -9.10 8.27
C LEU A 177 -23.48 -10.51 8.17
N PHE A 178 -22.74 -10.78 7.09
CA PHE A 178 -21.86 -11.93 6.94
C PHE A 178 -20.42 -11.43 6.83
N ARG A 179 -19.70 -11.40 7.96
CA ARG A 179 -18.28 -11.03 8.06
C ARG A 179 -17.43 -11.99 7.22
N ARG A 180 -17.28 -11.69 5.92
CA ARG A 180 -16.29 -12.34 5.07
C ARG A 180 -14.92 -11.75 5.38
N ARG A 181 -13.88 -12.50 5.05
CA ARG A 181 -12.49 -12.04 5.10
C ARG A 181 -12.21 -11.17 3.87
N PHE A 182 -11.43 -10.11 4.01
CA PHE A 182 -10.87 -9.42 2.86
C PHE A 182 -9.80 -10.34 2.23
N SER A 183 -9.85 -10.56 0.91
CA SER A 183 -8.97 -11.54 0.26
C SER A 183 -8.61 -11.13 -1.15
N PHE A 184 -7.61 -11.79 -1.73
CA PHE A 184 -7.35 -11.66 -3.16
C PHE A 184 -8.45 -12.38 -3.97
N LYS A 185 -9.05 -11.69 -4.95
CA LYS A 185 -9.74 -12.33 -6.08
C LYS A 185 -8.73 -12.96 -7.04
N ARG A 186 -7.60 -12.27 -7.25
CA ARG A 186 -6.48 -12.74 -8.06
C ARG A 186 -5.19 -12.26 -7.42
N TYR A 187 -4.33 -13.18 -7.01
CA TYR A 187 -2.99 -12.87 -6.54
C TYR A 187 -1.99 -13.08 -7.66
N ARG A 188 -1.16 -12.08 -7.92
CA ARG A 188 -0.04 -12.13 -8.86
C ARG A 188 1.24 -11.85 -8.06
N PRO A 189 2.10 -12.88 -7.86
CA PRO A 189 3.36 -12.72 -7.11
C PRO A 189 4.48 -12.09 -7.95
N TYR A 190 4.21 -11.82 -9.22
CA TYR A 190 5.21 -11.34 -10.16
C TYR A 190 5.04 -9.85 -10.37
N PHE A 191 6.18 -9.20 -10.55
CA PHE A 191 6.21 -7.78 -10.85
C PHE A 191 5.74 -7.50 -12.26
N ILE A 192 5.26 -6.27 -12.46
CA ILE A 192 4.80 -5.81 -13.76
C ILE A 192 6.00 -5.16 -14.47
N GLU A 193 6.68 -5.94 -15.31
CA GLU A 193 7.83 -5.49 -16.10
C GLU A 193 7.46 -4.27 -16.95
N GLY A 194 8.32 -3.24 -16.91
CA GLY A 194 8.17 -2.01 -17.68
C GLY A 194 7.18 -0.99 -17.08
N LEU A 195 6.48 -1.34 -15.99
CA LEU A 195 5.56 -0.41 -15.33
C LEU A 195 6.33 0.79 -14.74
N ARG A 196 7.52 0.57 -14.17
CA ARG A 196 8.38 1.66 -13.68
C ARG A 196 8.63 2.71 -14.75
N VAL A 197 8.99 2.30 -15.98
CA VAL A 197 9.31 3.21 -17.08
C VAL A 197 8.12 4.07 -17.47
N TYR A 198 6.92 3.48 -17.49
CA TYR A 198 5.69 4.20 -17.74
C TYR A 198 5.37 5.20 -16.62
N LEU A 199 5.51 4.79 -15.35
CA LEU A 199 5.14 5.65 -14.21
C LEU A 199 6.21 6.71 -13.88
N ASN A 200 7.46 6.54 -14.32
CA ASN A 200 8.53 7.51 -14.06
C ASN A 200 8.26 8.83 -14.81
N PRO A 201 8.06 9.95 -14.11
CA PRO A 201 7.81 11.23 -14.77
C PRO A 201 9.07 11.82 -15.45
N VAL A 202 10.28 11.39 -15.04
CA VAL A 202 11.56 11.97 -15.50
C VAL A 202 12.00 11.41 -16.86
N THR A 203 11.65 10.18 -17.21
CA THR A 203 12.12 9.48 -18.42
C THR A 203 11.53 10.00 -19.74
N THR A 204 10.57 10.92 -19.71
CA THR A 204 9.84 11.35 -20.92
C THR A 204 10.29 12.67 -21.54
N SER A 205 11.35 13.32 -21.04
CA SER A 205 11.81 14.60 -21.61
C SER A 205 12.70 14.47 -22.88
N SER A 206 12.89 13.27 -23.43
CA SER A 206 13.84 13.05 -24.55
C SER A 206 13.26 12.33 -25.77
N ALA A 207 11.94 12.20 -25.90
CA ALA A 207 11.34 11.56 -27.08
C ALA A 207 10.00 12.17 -27.47
N PHE A 208 9.99 13.43 -27.91
CA PHE A 208 9.05 13.97 -28.91
C PHE A 208 9.70 15.15 -29.64
#